data_AF-A0A356PB27-F1
#
_entry.id   AF-A0A356PB27-F1
#
_cell.length_a   1.000
_cell.length_b   1.000
_cell.length_c   1.000
_cell.angle_alpha   90.00
_cell.angle_beta   90.00
_cell.angle_gamma   90.00
#
_symmetry.space_group_name_H-M   'P 1'
#
loop_
_entity.id
_entity.type
_entity.pdbx_description
1 polymer ?
#
loop_
_entity_poly.entity_id
_entity_poly.type
_entity_poly.pdbx_seq_one_letter_code
_entity_poly.pdbx_strand_id
1 'polypeptide(L)' 'MNIIIRGKHIELTDALKEYVNKRVGKLSKYSDQFMDIQVTLLVERDRHRVEVTAPLSGIILRGEEE' A
#
# COMPACT_ATOMS: atom_id res chain seq x y z
N MET A 1 -3.78 -10.30 -7.55
CA MET A 1 -3.27 -9.11 -6.85
C MET A 1 -2.76 -9.50 -5.47
N ASN A 2 -1.47 -9.35 -5.26
CA ASN A 2 -0.76 -9.60 -4.02
C ASN A 2 -0.44 -8.24 -3.39
N ILE A 3 -0.88 -8.01 -2.15
CA ILE A 3 -0.67 -6.74 -1.44
C ILE A 3 0.39 -6.99 -0.35
N ILE A 4 1.57 -6.42 -0.53
CA ILE A 4 2.69 -6.55 0.39
C ILE A 4 2.68 -5.32 1.30
N ILE A 5 2.32 -5.51 2.56
CA ILE A 5 2.24 -4.44 3.56
C ILE A 5 3.52 -4.46 4.41
N ARG A 6 4.22 -3.33 4.47
CA ARG A 6 5.43 -3.12 5.26
C ARG A 6 5.19 -2.00 6.27
N GLY A 7 5.53 -2.25 7.53
CA GLY A 7 5.57 -1.23 8.57
C GLY A 7 7.01 -0.81 8.83
N LYS A 8 7.29 0.50 8.83
CA LYS A 8 8.57 1.08 9.23
C LYS A 8 8.35 1.93 10.48
N HIS A 9 8.98 1.51 11.58
CA HIS A 9 8.77 2.08 12.92
C HIS A 9 7.32 2.01 13.43
N ILE A 10 6.51 1.11 12.88
CA ILE A 10 5.14 0.85 13.31
C ILE A 10 4.90 -0.66 13.34
N GLU A 11 4.17 -1.12 14.35
CA GLU A 11 3.66 -2.49 14.40
C GLU A 11 2.42 -2.62 13.50
N LEU A 12 2.45 -3.59 12.57
CA LEU A 12 1.33 -3.87 11.71
C LEU A 12 0.25 -4.65 12.47
N THR A 13 -0.72 -3.92 13.02
CA THR A 13 -1.92 -4.52 13.59
C THR A 13 -2.81 -5.13 12.50
N ASP A 14 -3.64 -6.10 12.87
CA ASP A 14 -4.55 -6.74 11.91
C ASP A 14 -5.60 -5.77 11.37
N ALA A 15 -6.05 -4.81 12.18
CA ALA A 15 -6.94 -3.74 11.74
C ALA A 15 -6.32 -2.87 10.64
N LEU A 16 -5.02 -2.53 10.76
CA LEU A 16 -4.30 -1.78 9.73
C LEU A 16 -4.15 -2.59 8.45
N LYS A 17 -3.79 -3.87 8.56
CA LYS A 17 -3.69 -4.77 7.41
C LYS A 17 -5.03 -4.88 6.68
N GLU A 18 -6.12 -5.08 7.41
CA GLU A 18 -7.46 -5.20 6.82
C GLU A 18 -7.89 -3.90 6.14
N TYR A 19 -7.62 -2.75 6.78
CA TYR A 19 -7.90 -1.44 6.20
C TYR A 19 -7.17 -1.21 4.88
N VAL A 20 -5.85 -1.48 4.85
CA VAL A 20 -5.04 -1.38 3.64
C VAL A 20 -5.55 -2.32 2.55
N ASN A 21 -5.78 -3.59 2.88
CA ASN A 21 -6.32 -4.58 1.93
C ASN A 21 -7.67 -4.14 1.35
N LYS A 22 -8.57 -3.59 2.16
CA LYS A 22 -9.88 -3.11 1.70
C LYS A 22 -9.77 -1.89 0.78
N ARG A 23 -8.81 -0.98 1.03
CA ARG A 23 -8.62 0.24 0.23
C ARG A 23 -7.87 -0.05 -1.07
N VAL A 24 -6.69 -0.66 -0.96
CA VAL A 24 -5.83 -1.05 -2.10
C VAL A 24 -6.50 -2.14 -2.93
N GLY A 25 -7.31 -3.00 -2.30
CA GLY A 25 -8.22 -3.95 -2.93
C GLY A 25 -9.12 -3.36 -4.01
N LYS A 26 -9.43 -2.06 -3.95
CA LYS A 26 -10.23 -1.40 -4.99
C LYS A 26 -9.47 -1.17 -6.29
N LEU A 27 -8.14 -1.19 -6.28
CA LEU A 27 -7.31 -1.00 -7.47
C LEU A 27 -7.54 -2.11 -8.51
N SER A 28 -7.86 -3.33 -8.05
CA SER A 28 -8.22 -4.44 -8.94
C SER A 28 -9.45 -4.14 -9.81
N LYS A 29 -10.32 -3.21 -9.40
CA LYS A 29 -11.49 -2.81 -10.21
C LYS A 29 -11.10 -1.97 -11.44
N TYR A 30 -9.91 -1.37 -11.44
CA TYR A 30 -9.46 -0.51 -12.54
C TYR A 30 -8.59 -1.27 -13.54
N SER A 31 -7.86 -2.30 -13.10
CA SER A 31 -7.06 -3.16 -13.98
C SER A 31 -6.69 -4.48 -13.30
N ASP A 32 -6.79 -5.58 -14.05
CA ASP A 32 -6.31 -6.90 -13.62
C ASP A 32 -4.78 -7.03 -13.66
N GLN A 33 -4.08 -6.05 -14.27
CA GLN A 33 -2.63 -6.04 -14.40
C GLN A 33 -1.91 -5.61 -13.11
N PHE A 34 -2.65 -5.18 -12.08
CA PHE A 34 -2.09 -4.94 -10.76
C PHE A 34 -1.79 -6.27 -10.07
N MET A 35 -0.58 -6.80 -10.32
CA MET A 35 -0.15 -8.09 -9.78
C MET A 35 0.44 -7.97 -8.38
N ASP A 36 1.47 -7.13 -8.19
CA ASP A 36 2.16 -6.96 -6.90
C ASP A 36 2.12 -5.50 -6.46
N ILE A 37 1.37 -5.16 -5.43
CA ILE A 37 1.30 -3.81 -4.88
C ILE A 37 2.05 -3.77 -3.56
N GLN A 38 3.01 -2.86 -3.44
CA GLN A 38 3.74 -2.63 -2.20
C GLN A 38 3.16 -1.42 -1.47
N VAL A 39 2.81 -1.61 -0.21
CA VAL A 39 2.34 -0.55 0.69
C VAL A 39 3.30 -0.43 1.85
N THR A 40 3.85 0.77 2.06
CA THR A 40 4.73 1.07 3.18
C THR A 40 4.03 2.07 4.10
N LEU A 41 3.78 1.65 5.33
CA LEU A 41 3.30 2.50 6.42
C LEU A 41 4.52 2.91 7.23
N LEU A 42 4.72 4.22 7.41
CA LEU A 42 5.84 4.77 8.14
C LEU A 42 5.32 5.76 9.17
N VAL A 43 5.76 5.61 10.43
CA VAL A 43 5.47 6.57 11.48
C VAL A 43 6.78 7.17 11.99
N GLU A 44 6.88 8.49 11.91
CA GLU A 44 8.02 9.25 12.40
C GLU A 44 7.53 10.36 13.33
N ARG A 45 7.68 10.13 14.65
CA ARG A 45 7.12 11.00 15.70
C ARG A 45 5.59 11.12 15.52
N ASP A 46 5.08 12.33 15.28
CA ASP A 46 3.66 12.60 15.05
C ASP A 46 3.23 12.51 13.58
N ARG A 47 4.14 12.17 12.66
CA ARG A 47 3.86 12.08 11.22
C ARG A 47 3.56 10.65 10.78
N HIS A 48 2.51 10.49 9.99
CA HIS A 48 2.03 9.18 9.52
C HIS A 48 2.07 9.16 8.00
N ARG A 49 3.13 8.60 7.44
CA ARG A 49 3.30 8.52 5.99
C ARG A 49 2.85 7.19 5.44
N VAL A 50 2.14 7.24 4.33
CA VAL A 50 1.72 6.07 3.56
C VAL A 50 2.27 6.19 2.16
N GLU A 51 3.01 5.16 1.73
CA GLU A 51 3.50 5.05 0.37
C GLU A 51 2.91 3.81 -0.29
N VAL A 52 2.35 3.97 -1.49
CA VAL A 52 1.81 2.88 -2.30
C VAL A 52 2.55 2.85 -3.62
N THR A 53 3.14 1.71 -3.95
CA THR A 53 3.82 1.45 -5.23
C THR A 53 3.12 0.31 -5.94
N ALA A 54 2.63 0.56 -7.14
CA ALA A 54 1.91 -0.38 -7.99
C ALA A 54 2.54 -0.39 -9.40
N PRO A 55 3.31 -1.43 -9.78
CA PRO A 55 3.76 -1.65 -11.14
C PRO A 55 2.57 -2.08 -12.02
N LEU A 56 2.51 -1.51 -13.21
CA LEU A 56 1.48 -1.73 -14.22
C LEU A 56 2.14 -1.77 -15.60
N SER A 57 2.31 -2.96 -16.18
CA SER A 57 2.71 -3.16 -17.58
C SER A 57 3.86 -2.26 -18.06
N GLY A 58 4.94 -2.18 -17.29
CA GLY A 58 6.13 -1.39 -17.61
C GLY A 58 6.13 0.05 -17.07
N ILE A 59 5.04 0.49 -16.44
CA ILE A 59 4.93 1.78 -15.75
C ILE A 59 4.87 1.51 -14.24
N ILE A 60 5.51 2.37 -13.43
CA ILE A 60 5.42 2.30 -11.98
C ILE A 60 4.54 3.45 -11.50
N LEU A 61 3.39 3.13 -10.92
CA LEU A 61 2.55 4.10 -10.24
C LEU A 61 2.98 4.17 -8.78
N ARG A 62 3.37 5.36 -8.32
CA ARG A 62 3.73 5.61 -6.93
C ARG A 62 2.91 6.77 -6.40
N GLY A 63 2.31 6.57 -5.23
CA GLY A 63 1.61 7.61 -4.47
C GLY A 63 2.16 7.66 -3.05
N GLU A 64 2.31 8.87 -2.52
CA GLU A 64 2.74 9.11 -1.14
C GLU A 64 1.81 10.16 -0.52
N GLU A 65 1.44 9.96 0.75
CA GLU A 65 0.64 10.88 1.55
C GLU A 65 1.19 10.92 3.00
N GLU A 66 1.14 12.08 3.67
CA GLU A 66 1.61 12.34 5.06
C GLU A 66 0.48 12.88 5.94
#